data_AF-F1A0R9-F1
#
_entry.id   AF-F1A0R9-F1
#
_cell.length_a   1.000
_cell.length_b   1.000
_cell.length_c   1.000
_cell.angle_alpha   90.00
_cell.angle_beta   90.00
_cell.angle_gamma   90.00
#
_symmetry.space_group_name_H-M   'P 1'
#
loop_
_entity.id
_entity.type
_entity.pdbx_description
1 polymer ?
#
loop_
_entity_poly.entity_id
_entity_poly.type
_entity_poly.pdbx_seq_one_letter_code
_entity_poly.pdbx_strand_id
1 'polypeptide(L)'
;MKQIHSIQILIFFILLTKINYIYCDNVCTVWLNPESTNTTSPCGLEITTPCQNFEAAVSTCGSNYDVMNLNFMYSEIPYQISQQSPLNTIDNNKTINLININQTSIEMDLSNMNTSLVNIENDYNTSNNYQSVVNVSGFTFTNFQSGIFRFVKTFLNLTITNCNFKNLNSTSSSSVLFYYNSNTNNNNNIYNNFLIINNSIFQNIQTGGLFLLEQINVVIDNTVFEEITSNYSPHSIMNLDRATTMKFTNSKIINCKSNTQGTKFSISIGYQTTETSLLLPQPSLVFENITLRDNLNGDIIALSTGKSYIISMNQITAENNYYSTPIYFMSESAMGGGNSSALDGASIFIVNLGSQDYPFSLSINNCSFTDNNSTRYGGSIYMNSVNSITITNSTFNNNTVDNSYGGNQIYCSSSNVTIQNSNIVNSGSSTNVTDNNQVACKSSNSCSFKNSDPDFTDFCTPPTDSSNSNSTDHGKSNSKPLTTGQKAGIAIGVIAFCLITTIAIIFIVKRKRTFSYKSIY
;
A
#
# COMPACT_ATOMS: atom_id res chain seq x y z
N MET A 1 25.45 -59.26 -9.80
CA MET A 1 25.70 -57.99 -10.52
C MET A 1 24.79 -57.74 -11.72
N LYS A 2 24.47 -58.73 -12.59
CA LYS A 2 23.56 -58.49 -13.75
C LYS A 2 22.11 -58.12 -13.40
N GLN A 3 21.59 -58.54 -12.25
CA GLN A 3 20.20 -58.24 -11.83
C GLN A 3 19.99 -56.79 -11.34
N ILE A 4 21.05 -56.11 -10.90
CA ILE A 4 20.97 -54.75 -10.33
C ILE A 4 20.85 -53.70 -11.46
N HIS A 5 21.45 -53.96 -12.63
CA HIS A 5 21.33 -53.06 -13.79
C HIS A 5 19.93 -53.02 -14.40
N SER A 6 19.18 -54.14 -14.42
CA SER A 6 17.81 -54.13 -14.94
C SER A 6 16.83 -53.37 -14.05
N ILE A 7 17.03 -53.37 -12.73
CA ILE A 7 16.19 -52.61 -11.79
C ILE A 7 16.47 -51.10 -11.90
N GLN A 8 17.73 -50.70 -12.06
CA GLN A 8 18.08 -49.28 -12.24
C GLN A 8 17.54 -48.70 -13.55
N ILE A 9 17.56 -49.47 -14.65
CA ILE A 9 16.98 -49.02 -15.92
C ILE A 9 15.46 -48.90 -15.82
N LEU A 10 14.77 -49.82 -15.13
CA LEU A 10 13.32 -49.74 -14.95
C LEU A 10 12.91 -48.56 -14.05
N ILE A 11 13.65 -48.29 -12.97
CA ILE A 11 13.42 -47.12 -12.11
C ILE A 11 13.69 -45.82 -12.88
N PHE A 12 14.74 -45.79 -13.72
CA PHE A 12 15.03 -44.64 -14.58
C PHE A 12 13.94 -44.43 -15.65
N PHE A 13 13.37 -45.51 -16.20
CA PHE A 13 12.24 -45.44 -17.12
C PHE A 13 10.95 -44.98 -16.44
N ILE A 14 10.65 -45.45 -15.22
CA ILE A 14 9.49 -45.00 -14.43
C ILE A 14 9.65 -43.54 -13.99
N LEU A 15 10.87 -43.09 -13.70
CA LEU A 15 11.17 -41.69 -13.43
C LEU A 15 11.04 -40.84 -14.70
N LEU A 16 11.51 -41.32 -15.87
CA LEU A 16 11.35 -40.64 -17.15
C LEU A 16 9.89 -40.59 -17.62
N THR A 17 9.09 -41.62 -17.38
CA THR A 17 7.65 -41.60 -17.72
C THR A 17 6.82 -40.76 -16.75
N LYS A 18 7.29 -40.53 -15.51
CA LYS A 18 6.70 -39.53 -14.61
C LYS A 18 7.10 -38.09 -14.92
N ILE A 19 8.15 -37.85 -15.71
CA ILE A 19 8.71 -36.50 -15.91
C ILE A 19 8.03 -35.71 -17.07
N ASN A 20 7.22 -36.33 -17.94
CA ASN A 20 6.52 -35.59 -19.01
C ASN A 20 5.08 -36.06 -19.21
N TYR A 21 4.26 -36.08 -18.16
CA TYR A 21 2.86 -35.75 -18.38
C TYR A 21 2.82 -34.25 -18.69
N ILE A 22 3.06 -33.90 -19.94
CA ILE A 22 2.64 -32.61 -20.47
C ILE A 22 1.12 -32.63 -20.31
N TYR A 23 0.64 -32.01 -19.24
CA TYR A 23 -0.75 -31.60 -19.17
C TYR A 23 -0.94 -30.68 -20.37
N CYS A 24 -1.53 -31.21 -21.44
CA CYS A 24 -2.02 -30.37 -22.50
C CYS A 24 -3.20 -29.63 -21.87
N ASP A 25 -2.96 -28.42 -21.41
CA ASP A 25 -4.03 -27.56 -20.92
C ASP A 25 -5.11 -27.52 -22.00
N ASN A 26 -6.35 -27.83 -21.62
CA ASN A 26 -7.45 -27.73 -22.56
C ASN A 26 -7.67 -26.23 -22.81
N VAL A 27 -7.26 -25.73 -23.98
CA VAL A 27 -7.42 -24.32 -24.35
C VAL A 27 -8.68 -24.13 -25.20
N CYS A 28 -9.58 -23.27 -24.75
CA CYS A 28 -10.68 -22.75 -25.55
C CYS A 28 -10.36 -21.35 -26.03
N THR A 29 -10.55 -21.08 -27.32
CA THR A 29 -10.40 -19.76 -27.91
C THR A 29 -11.67 -19.40 -28.65
N VAL A 30 -12.31 -18.31 -28.27
CA VAL A 30 -13.57 -17.83 -28.85
C VAL A 30 -13.44 -16.38 -29.28
N TRP A 31 -13.98 -16.07 -30.45
CA TRP A 31 -14.05 -14.72 -31.03
C TRP A 31 -15.42 -14.11 -30.79
N LEU A 32 -15.46 -12.84 -30.40
CA LEU A 32 -16.67 -12.08 -30.15
C LEU A 32 -16.75 -10.85 -31.06
N ASN A 33 -17.94 -10.54 -31.53
CA ASN A 33 -18.28 -9.33 -32.27
C ASN A 33 -19.77 -9.03 -32.05
N PRO A 34 -20.17 -7.89 -31.46
CA PRO A 34 -21.56 -7.59 -31.12
C PRO A 34 -22.41 -7.35 -32.37
N GLU A 35 -21.79 -7.10 -33.52
CA GLU A 35 -22.44 -6.99 -34.83
C GLU A 35 -22.71 -8.36 -35.48
N SER A 36 -22.19 -9.45 -34.91
CA SER A 36 -22.44 -10.81 -35.39
C SER A 36 -23.92 -11.19 -35.27
N THR A 37 -24.40 -12.07 -36.14
CA THR A 37 -25.74 -12.65 -36.04
C THR A 37 -25.78 -13.96 -35.25
N ASN A 38 -24.62 -14.50 -34.84
CA ASN A 38 -24.53 -15.79 -34.16
C ASN A 38 -24.84 -15.65 -32.66
N THR A 39 -26.10 -15.91 -32.30
CA THR A 39 -26.60 -15.77 -30.93
C THR A 39 -26.51 -17.05 -30.09
N THR A 40 -26.37 -18.22 -30.71
CA THR A 40 -26.44 -19.54 -30.05
C THR A 40 -25.07 -20.18 -29.91
N SER A 41 -24.81 -20.78 -28.74
CA SER A 41 -23.65 -21.65 -28.50
C SER A 41 -23.84 -23.02 -29.19
N PRO A 42 -22.79 -23.63 -29.78
CA PRO A 42 -21.42 -23.13 -29.87
C PRO A 42 -21.28 -22.04 -30.94
N CYS A 43 -20.46 -21.03 -30.67
CA CYS A 43 -20.13 -19.94 -31.62
C CYS A 43 -18.68 -19.48 -31.45
N GLY A 44 -18.17 -18.70 -32.42
CA GLY A 44 -16.88 -18.02 -32.31
C GLY A 44 -15.65 -18.92 -32.24
N LEU A 45 -15.75 -20.20 -32.62
CA LEU A 45 -14.57 -21.08 -32.76
C LEU A 45 -13.65 -20.64 -33.92
N GLU A 46 -14.22 -19.92 -34.89
CA GLU A 46 -13.49 -19.30 -35.98
C GLU A 46 -13.76 -17.78 -36.00
N ILE A 47 -12.77 -17.01 -36.42
CA ILE A 47 -12.87 -15.54 -36.53
C ILE A 47 -13.95 -15.08 -37.53
N THR A 48 -14.30 -15.94 -38.49
CA THR A 48 -15.35 -15.70 -39.50
C THR A 48 -16.77 -15.90 -38.96
N THR A 49 -16.90 -16.55 -37.80
CA THR A 49 -18.19 -16.87 -37.17
C THR A 49 -18.24 -16.45 -35.69
N PRO A 50 -17.88 -15.20 -35.35
CA PRO A 50 -17.76 -14.76 -33.96
C PRO A 50 -19.11 -14.85 -33.22
N CYS A 51 -19.06 -15.05 -31.92
CA CYS A 51 -20.24 -14.95 -31.05
C CYS A 51 -20.75 -13.50 -31.01
N GLN A 52 -22.06 -13.32 -31.07
CA GLN A 52 -22.67 -11.99 -30.89
C GLN A 52 -22.57 -11.52 -29.44
N ASN A 53 -22.90 -12.41 -28.50
CA ASN A 53 -22.96 -12.08 -27.07
C ASN A 53 -21.90 -12.84 -26.28
N PHE A 54 -21.53 -12.26 -25.15
CA PHE A 54 -20.46 -12.78 -24.30
C PHE A 54 -20.85 -14.08 -23.59
N GLU A 55 -22.12 -14.24 -23.24
CA GLU A 55 -22.66 -15.44 -22.60
C GLU A 55 -22.55 -16.69 -23.49
N ALA A 56 -22.87 -16.56 -24.78
CA ALA A 56 -22.71 -17.64 -25.75
C ALA A 56 -21.23 -17.99 -25.95
N ALA A 57 -20.32 -17.00 -25.90
CA ALA A 57 -18.89 -17.25 -25.98
C ALA A 57 -18.38 -18.05 -24.77
N VAL A 58 -18.75 -17.64 -23.56
CA VAL A 58 -18.40 -18.37 -22.33
C VAL A 58 -19.02 -19.77 -22.33
N SER A 59 -20.29 -19.89 -22.74
CA SER A 59 -20.98 -21.17 -22.85
C SER A 59 -20.33 -22.10 -23.88
N THR A 60 -19.76 -21.58 -24.96
CA THR A 60 -19.07 -22.37 -25.99
C THR A 60 -17.82 -23.04 -25.42
N CYS A 61 -17.07 -22.34 -24.57
CA CYS A 61 -16.00 -22.96 -23.81
C CYS A 61 -16.58 -23.91 -22.74
N GLY A 62 -17.53 -23.49 -21.94
CA GLY A 62 -18.01 -24.31 -20.82
C GLY A 62 -16.90 -24.57 -19.77
N SER A 63 -17.14 -25.51 -18.85
CA SER A 63 -16.29 -25.71 -17.67
C SER A 63 -15.04 -26.61 -17.89
N ASN A 64 -14.98 -27.34 -19.00
CA ASN A 64 -13.97 -28.39 -19.22
C ASN A 64 -12.58 -27.87 -19.65
N TYR A 65 -12.44 -26.58 -19.97
CA TYR A 65 -11.19 -26.01 -20.45
C TYR A 65 -10.41 -25.36 -19.33
N ASP A 66 -9.10 -25.56 -19.28
CA ASP A 66 -8.19 -24.98 -18.28
C ASP A 66 -7.85 -23.52 -18.61
N VAL A 67 -7.83 -23.19 -19.90
CA VAL A 67 -7.57 -21.84 -20.41
C VAL A 67 -8.71 -21.40 -21.31
N MET A 68 -9.25 -20.21 -21.06
CA MET A 68 -10.30 -19.57 -21.84
C MET A 68 -9.79 -18.25 -22.40
N ASN A 69 -9.65 -18.17 -23.72
CA ASN A 69 -9.28 -16.96 -24.44
C ASN A 69 -10.52 -16.37 -25.12
N LEU A 70 -11.01 -15.24 -24.61
CA LEU A 70 -12.13 -14.49 -25.19
C LEU A 70 -11.55 -13.29 -25.96
N ASN A 71 -11.54 -13.41 -27.29
CA ASN A 71 -10.98 -12.42 -28.21
C ASN A 71 -12.10 -11.49 -28.71
N PHE A 72 -12.05 -10.23 -28.32
CA PHE A 72 -13.04 -9.22 -28.69
C PHE A 72 -12.58 -8.48 -29.94
N MET A 73 -13.38 -8.54 -30.99
CA MET A 73 -13.18 -7.78 -32.22
C MET A 73 -13.59 -6.32 -32.02
N TYR A 74 -13.02 -5.43 -32.82
CA TYR A 74 -13.40 -4.03 -32.79
C TYR A 74 -14.86 -3.89 -33.19
N SER A 75 -15.55 -2.97 -32.53
CA SER A 75 -16.94 -2.64 -32.81
C SER A 75 -17.18 -1.18 -32.43
N GLU A 76 -17.98 -0.48 -33.24
CA GLU A 76 -18.49 0.85 -32.90
C GLU A 76 -19.63 0.78 -31.88
N ILE A 77 -20.29 -0.39 -31.79
CA ILE A 77 -21.35 -0.66 -30.82
C ILE A 77 -20.72 -1.22 -29.54
N PRO A 78 -21.05 -0.67 -28.35
CA PRO A 78 -20.58 -1.22 -27.08
C PRO A 78 -21.00 -2.69 -26.90
N TYR A 79 -20.11 -3.49 -26.30
CA TYR A 79 -20.45 -4.84 -25.87
C TYR A 79 -21.39 -4.77 -24.67
N GLN A 80 -22.64 -5.13 -24.88
CA GLN A 80 -23.65 -5.23 -23.85
C GLN A 80 -23.52 -6.57 -23.13
N ILE A 81 -23.26 -6.54 -21.82
CA ILE A 81 -23.25 -7.74 -20.98
C ILE A 81 -24.63 -7.92 -20.36
N SER A 82 -25.17 -9.14 -20.39
CA SER A 82 -26.50 -9.42 -19.83
C SER A 82 -26.51 -9.31 -18.30
N GLN A 83 -27.69 -9.43 -17.70
CA GLN A 83 -27.85 -9.22 -16.26
C GLN A 83 -27.06 -10.21 -15.39
N GLN A 84 -26.85 -11.45 -15.86
CA GLN A 84 -26.17 -12.47 -15.09
C GLN A 84 -24.67 -12.49 -15.41
N SER A 85 -23.84 -12.57 -14.38
CA SER A 85 -22.40 -12.77 -14.54
C SER A 85 -22.13 -14.04 -15.36
N PRO A 86 -21.57 -13.90 -16.56
CA PRO A 86 -21.38 -15.04 -17.47
C PRO A 86 -20.28 -15.97 -16.95
N LEU A 87 -19.38 -15.45 -16.11
CA LEU A 87 -18.23 -16.17 -15.54
C LEU A 87 -18.48 -16.67 -14.10
N ASN A 88 -19.71 -16.60 -13.59
CA ASN A 88 -20.08 -17.06 -12.23
C ASN A 88 -19.84 -18.56 -11.98
N THR A 89 -19.85 -19.39 -13.02
CA THR A 89 -19.85 -20.87 -12.92
C THR A 89 -18.53 -21.49 -13.31
N ILE A 90 -17.48 -20.68 -13.45
CA ILE A 90 -16.17 -21.20 -13.83
C ILE A 90 -15.53 -21.82 -12.60
N ASP A 91 -15.29 -23.14 -12.69
CA ASP A 91 -14.55 -23.88 -11.68
C ASP A 91 -13.23 -23.18 -11.33
N ASN A 92 -12.76 -23.35 -10.10
CA ASN A 92 -11.46 -22.81 -9.72
C ASN A 92 -10.33 -23.46 -10.54
N ASN A 93 -9.17 -22.79 -10.61
CA ASN A 93 -7.98 -23.24 -11.35
C ASN A 93 -8.04 -23.04 -12.86
N LYS A 94 -8.61 -21.90 -13.28
CA LYS A 94 -8.76 -21.55 -14.69
C LYS A 94 -7.96 -20.29 -15.02
N THR A 95 -7.44 -20.26 -16.23
CA THR A 95 -6.87 -19.05 -16.83
C THR A 95 -7.92 -18.42 -17.73
N ILE A 96 -8.38 -17.22 -17.40
CA ILE A 96 -9.36 -16.46 -18.19
C ILE A 96 -8.63 -15.25 -18.78
N ASN A 97 -8.60 -15.17 -20.11
CA ASN A 97 -8.00 -14.06 -20.83
C ASN A 97 -9.11 -13.30 -21.59
N LEU A 98 -9.37 -12.07 -21.18
CA LEU A 98 -10.19 -11.11 -21.92
C LEU A 98 -9.24 -10.25 -22.76
N ILE A 99 -9.26 -10.45 -24.08
CA ILE A 99 -8.28 -9.87 -25.00
C ILE A 99 -9.00 -8.98 -25.99
N ASN A 100 -8.75 -7.68 -25.94
CA ASN A 100 -8.99 -6.82 -27.08
C ASN A 100 -7.89 -7.05 -28.12
N ILE A 101 -8.26 -7.56 -29.30
CA ILE A 101 -7.29 -7.86 -30.37
C ILE A 101 -6.83 -6.61 -31.14
N ASN A 102 -7.41 -5.45 -30.83
CA ASN A 102 -7.19 -4.19 -31.54
C ASN A 102 -6.41 -3.20 -30.68
N GLN A 103 -5.83 -2.20 -31.33
CA GLN A 103 -5.10 -1.12 -30.65
C GLN A 103 -6.03 -0.09 -30.00
N THR A 104 -7.28 0.02 -30.45
CA THR A 104 -8.29 0.94 -29.92
C THR A 104 -9.05 0.28 -28.78
N SER A 105 -9.28 1.01 -27.69
CA SER A 105 -10.06 0.50 -26.56
C SER A 105 -11.48 0.09 -27.00
N ILE A 106 -11.93 -1.08 -26.56
CA ILE A 106 -13.30 -1.58 -26.78
C ILE A 106 -14.17 -1.18 -25.59
N GLU A 107 -15.35 -0.63 -25.84
CA GLU A 107 -16.31 -0.32 -24.78
C GLU A 107 -17.11 -1.58 -24.36
N MET A 108 -17.13 -1.86 -23.06
CA MET A 108 -18.04 -2.79 -22.41
C MET A 108 -19.01 -2.01 -21.53
N ASP A 109 -20.28 -2.03 -21.92
CA ASP A 109 -21.37 -1.39 -21.18
C ASP A 109 -21.94 -2.40 -20.18
N LEU A 110 -21.79 -2.08 -18.89
CA LEU A 110 -22.21 -2.93 -17.79
C LEU A 110 -23.50 -2.42 -17.12
N SER A 111 -24.25 -1.53 -17.78
CA SER A 111 -25.50 -0.94 -17.26
C SER A 111 -26.57 -1.96 -16.90
N ASN A 112 -26.59 -3.10 -17.59
CA ASN A 112 -27.56 -4.16 -17.35
C ASN A 112 -27.12 -5.15 -16.25
N MET A 113 -25.86 -5.10 -15.81
CA MET A 113 -25.35 -6.07 -14.85
C MET A 113 -25.84 -5.80 -13.44
N ASN A 114 -26.30 -6.86 -12.76
CA ASN A 114 -26.61 -6.84 -11.32
C ASN A 114 -25.59 -7.61 -10.47
N THR A 115 -24.58 -8.18 -11.12
CA THR A 115 -23.50 -9.00 -10.55
C THR A 115 -22.16 -8.58 -11.17
N SER A 116 -21.06 -9.18 -10.69
CA SER A 116 -19.70 -8.91 -11.20
C SER A 116 -19.46 -9.54 -12.56
N LEU A 117 -18.75 -8.87 -13.48
CA LEU A 117 -18.37 -9.44 -14.78
C LEU A 117 -17.59 -10.75 -14.62
N VAL A 118 -16.58 -10.72 -13.75
CA VAL A 118 -15.86 -11.91 -13.31
C VAL A 118 -16.22 -12.16 -11.86
N ASN A 119 -16.79 -13.32 -11.55
CA ASN A 119 -17.07 -13.72 -10.18
C ASN A 119 -16.60 -15.15 -9.96
N ILE A 120 -15.50 -15.31 -9.23
CA ILE A 120 -14.95 -16.61 -8.87
C ILE A 120 -15.12 -16.77 -7.37
N GLU A 121 -15.96 -17.71 -6.96
CA GLU A 121 -16.17 -18.07 -5.56
C GLU A 121 -15.87 -19.57 -5.36
N ASN A 122 -14.98 -19.88 -4.42
CA ASN A 122 -14.68 -21.27 -4.07
C ASN A 122 -15.50 -21.74 -2.86
N ASP A 123 -15.88 -23.02 -2.85
CA ASP A 123 -16.47 -23.66 -1.68
C ASP A 123 -15.37 -24.03 -0.67
N TYR A 124 -15.61 -23.73 0.60
CA TYR A 124 -14.66 -23.90 1.71
C TYR A 124 -14.18 -25.34 1.91
N ASN A 125 -14.93 -26.32 1.40
CA ASN A 125 -14.75 -27.72 1.77
C ASN A 125 -13.67 -28.46 0.98
N THR A 126 -13.10 -27.85 -0.08
CA THR A 126 -12.05 -28.51 -0.87
C THR A 126 -10.68 -27.99 -0.46
N SER A 127 -9.85 -28.87 0.11
CA SER A 127 -8.49 -28.57 0.59
C SER A 127 -7.47 -28.29 -0.54
N ASN A 128 -7.94 -27.97 -1.74
CA ASN A 128 -7.10 -27.87 -2.92
C ASN A 128 -6.72 -26.41 -3.17
N ASN A 129 -5.42 -26.16 -3.31
CA ASN A 129 -4.83 -24.85 -3.63
C ASN A 129 -5.09 -24.50 -5.10
N TYR A 130 -6.33 -24.17 -5.44
CA TYR A 130 -6.65 -23.75 -6.80
C TYR A 130 -6.24 -22.29 -7.03
N GLN A 131 -5.46 -22.06 -8.08
CA GLN A 131 -5.02 -20.72 -8.47
C GLN A 131 -5.69 -20.34 -9.78
N SER A 132 -6.54 -19.31 -9.74
CA SER A 132 -7.13 -18.74 -10.94
C SER A 132 -6.27 -17.59 -11.45
N VAL A 133 -6.09 -17.54 -12.76
CA VAL A 133 -5.38 -16.46 -13.46
C VAL A 133 -6.40 -15.71 -14.30
N VAL A 134 -6.48 -14.40 -14.12
CA VAL A 134 -7.39 -13.55 -14.91
C VAL A 134 -6.57 -12.43 -15.52
N ASN A 135 -6.59 -12.34 -16.85
CA ASN A 135 -5.90 -11.28 -17.59
C ASN A 135 -6.94 -10.48 -18.38
N VAL A 136 -6.90 -9.16 -18.23
CA VAL A 136 -7.82 -8.23 -18.90
C VAL A 136 -6.99 -7.15 -19.58
N SER A 137 -7.18 -6.98 -20.89
CA SER A 137 -6.42 -5.99 -21.65
C SER A 137 -7.24 -5.21 -22.66
N GLY A 138 -7.13 -3.88 -22.61
CA GLY A 138 -7.58 -3.00 -23.70
C GLY A 138 -9.05 -2.61 -23.68
N PHE A 139 -9.72 -2.58 -22.53
CA PHE A 139 -11.16 -2.30 -22.45
C PHE A 139 -11.50 -0.99 -21.75
N THR A 140 -12.60 -0.37 -22.15
CA THR A 140 -13.25 0.71 -21.42
C THR A 140 -14.55 0.19 -20.82
N PHE A 141 -14.64 0.12 -19.50
CA PHE A 141 -15.83 -0.32 -18.76
C PHE A 141 -16.68 0.89 -18.36
N THR A 142 -17.97 0.88 -18.68
CA THR A 142 -18.90 1.99 -18.46
C THR A 142 -20.19 1.58 -17.74
N ASN A 143 -20.87 2.57 -17.13
CA ASN A 143 -22.27 2.53 -16.64
C ASN A 143 -22.62 1.47 -15.60
N PHE A 144 -21.65 0.97 -14.87
CA PHE A 144 -21.85 -0.17 -14.00
C PHE A 144 -22.38 0.17 -12.60
N GLN A 145 -23.14 -0.75 -12.01
CA GLN A 145 -23.72 -0.59 -10.67
C GLN A 145 -23.12 -1.52 -9.58
N SER A 146 -22.47 -2.64 -9.93
CA SER A 146 -22.27 -3.76 -8.98
C SER A 146 -20.91 -4.50 -9.03
N GLY A 147 -19.78 -3.94 -8.54
CA GLY A 147 -18.39 -4.51 -8.55
C GLY A 147 -17.90 -5.40 -9.71
N ILE A 148 -16.92 -5.01 -10.56
CA ILE A 148 -16.61 -5.66 -11.86
C ILE A 148 -15.96 -7.03 -11.67
N PHE A 149 -15.03 -7.10 -10.73
CA PHE A 149 -14.28 -8.29 -10.42
C PHE A 149 -14.56 -8.69 -8.99
N ARG A 150 -14.99 -9.92 -8.79
CA ARG A 150 -15.26 -10.49 -7.47
C ARG A 150 -14.57 -11.84 -7.35
N PHE A 151 -13.77 -11.97 -6.30
CA PHE A 151 -12.96 -13.15 -6.05
C PHE A 151 -13.06 -13.48 -4.57
N VAL A 152 -13.58 -14.66 -4.25
CA VAL A 152 -13.87 -15.06 -2.87
C VAL A 152 -13.28 -16.44 -2.62
N LYS A 153 -12.42 -16.54 -1.60
CA LYS A 153 -11.76 -17.78 -1.14
C LYS A 153 -10.93 -18.47 -2.22
N THR A 154 -10.26 -17.69 -3.06
CA THR A 154 -9.47 -18.20 -4.19
C THR A 154 -8.06 -17.63 -4.19
N PHE A 155 -7.09 -18.39 -4.71
CA PHE A 155 -5.77 -17.83 -5.03
C PHE A 155 -5.87 -17.13 -6.40
N LEU A 156 -5.40 -15.89 -6.47
CA LEU A 156 -5.65 -15.00 -7.60
C LEU A 156 -4.37 -14.39 -8.15
N ASN A 157 -4.18 -14.57 -9.46
CA ASN A 157 -3.31 -13.72 -10.26
C ASN A 157 -4.17 -12.90 -11.22
N LEU A 158 -4.41 -11.64 -10.89
CA LEU A 158 -5.17 -10.72 -11.72
C LEU A 158 -4.23 -9.71 -12.38
N THR A 159 -4.26 -9.63 -13.70
CA THR A 159 -3.56 -8.61 -14.48
C THR A 159 -4.56 -7.75 -15.24
N ILE A 160 -4.54 -6.44 -15.01
CA ILE A 160 -5.33 -5.43 -15.72
C ILE A 160 -4.36 -4.50 -16.45
N THR A 161 -4.49 -4.42 -17.78
CA THR A 161 -3.59 -3.63 -18.63
C THR A 161 -4.35 -2.78 -19.63
N ASN A 162 -3.97 -1.52 -19.81
CA ASN A 162 -4.58 -0.66 -20.85
C ASN A 162 -6.10 -0.54 -20.71
N CYS A 163 -6.62 -0.53 -19.47
CA CYS A 163 -8.07 -0.51 -19.22
C CYS A 163 -8.51 0.85 -18.67
N ASN A 164 -9.70 1.30 -19.09
CA ASN A 164 -10.35 2.49 -18.57
C ASN A 164 -11.63 2.09 -17.81
N PHE A 165 -11.84 2.68 -16.65
CA PHE A 165 -13.02 2.48 -15.81
C PHE A 165 -13.69 3.82 -15.64
N LYS A 166 -14.87 4.02 -16.24
CA LYS A 166 -15.51 5.33 -16.33
C LYS A 166 -16.95 5.31 -15.84
N ASN A 167 -17.37 6.41 -15.22
CA ASN A 167 -18.77 6.69 -14.86
C ASN A 167 -19.39 5.57 -14.00
N LEU A 168 -18.64 5.14 -12.99
CA LEU A 168 -19.06 4.05 -12.12
C LEU A 168 -19.77 4.65 -10.91
N ASN A 169 -21.06 4.39 -10.75
CA ASN A 169 -21.85 4.91 -9.65
C ASN A 169 -22.39 3.75 -8.81
N SER A 170 -21.56 3.26 -7.88
CA SER A 170 -21.98 2.23 -6.94
C SER A 170 -22.79 2.86 -5.80
N THR A 171 -24.06 2.49 -5.72
CA THR A 171 -25.02 2.97 -4.70
C THR A 171 -24.95 2.20 -3.38
N SER A 172 -24.11 1.17 -3.28
CA SER A 172 -24.00 0.30 -2.11
C SER A 172 -22.66 -0.42 -2.11
N SER A 173 -21.75 -0.09 -1.17
CA SER A 173 -20.54 -0.85 -0.75
C SER A 173 -19.76 -1.69 -1.78
N SER A 174 -19.91 -1.46 -3.08
CA SER A 174 -19.46 -2.37 -4.13
C SER A 174 -18.21 -1.78 -4.74
N SER A 175 -17.17 -2.58 -4.70
CA SER A 175 -15.86 -2.23 -5.21
C SER A 175 -15.68 -2.71 -6.63
N VAL A 176 -15.03 -1.92 -7.48
CA VAL A 176 -14.68 -2.34 -8.84
C VAL A 176 -13.95 -3.67 -8.83
N LEU A 177 -13.08 -3.86 -7.84
CA LEU A 177 -12.47 -5.15 -7.56
C LEU A 177 -12.63 -5.50 -6.08
N PHE A 178 -13.25 -6.65 -5.84
CA PHE A 178 -13.40 -7.27 -4.53
C PHE A 178 -12.63 -8.59 -4.51
N TYR A 179 -11.62 -8.68 -3.66
CA TYR A 179 -10.85 -9.89 -3.39
C TYR A 179 -10.83 -10.16 -1.89
N TYR A 180 -11.39 -11.29 -1.50
CA TYR A 180 -11.46 -11.71 -0.10
C TYR A 180 -10.99 -13.17 0.02
N ASN A 181 -9.93 -13.39 0.79
CA ASN A 181 -9.38 -14.72 1.03
C ASN A 181 -9.36 -15.02 2.53
N SER A 182 -10.40 -15.71 3.00
CA SER A 182 -10.57 -16.04 4.42
C SER A 182 -9.79 -17.26 4.89
N ASN A 183 -8.93 -17.86 4.08
CA ASN A 183 -8.17 -19.05 4.50
C ASN A 183 -7.00 -18.68 5.40
N THR A 184 -7.31 -18.30 6.64
CA THR A 184 -6.34 -17.87 7.65
C THR A 184 -5.48 -18.99 8.21
N ASN A 185 -5.75 -20.26 7.89
CA ASN A 185 -5.16 -21.40 8.59
C ASN A 185 -3.87 -21.94 7.93
N ASN A 186 -3.51 -21.47 6.73
CA ASN A 186 -2.33 -21.92 6.00
C ASN A 186 -1.30 -20.80 5.81
N ASN A 187 -0.55 -20.51 6.87
CA ASN A 187 0.49 -19.47 6.92
C ASN A 187 1.61 -19.59 5.86
N ASN A 188 1.72 -20.71 5.13
CA ASN A 188 2.85 -20.98 4.24
C ASN A 188 2.61 -20.65 2.75
N ASN A 189 1.38 -20.36 2.32
CA ASN A 189 1.06 -20.16 0.89
C ASN A 189 0.65 -18.72 0.50
N ILE A 190 0.86 -17.74 1.38
CA ILE A 190 0.38 -16.35 1.21
C ILE A 190 1.10 -15.62 0.04
N TYR A 191 2.23 -16.15 -0.47
CA TYR A 191 3.13 -15.41 -1.35
C TYR A 191 2.81 -15.40 -2.84
N ASN A 192 1.82 -16.17 -3.31
CA ASN A 192 1.63 -16.38 -4.74
C ASN A 192 0.43 -15.64 -5.35
N ASN A 193 -0.26 -14.79 -4.59
CA ASN A 193 -1.35 -13.96 -5.13
C ASN A 193 -0.80 -12.62 -5.60
N PHE A 194 -1.15 -12.23 -6.82
CA PHE A 194 -0.73 -10.96 -7.40
C PHE A 194 -1.90 -10.21 -8.01
N LEU A 195 -1.98 -8.92 -7.73
CA LEU A 195 -2.76 -7.95 -8.49
C LEU A 195 -1.78 -7.03 -9.21
N ILE A 196 -1.82 -7.03 -10.54
CA ILE A 196 -1.05 -6.14 -11.38
C ILE A 196 -2.01 -5.23 -12.13
N ILE A 197 -1.88 -3.92 -11.94
CA ILE A 197 -2.61 -2.90 -12.70
C ILE A 197 -1.58 -2.04 -13.41
N ASN A 198 -1.65 -1.97 -14.74
CA ASN A 198 -0.70 -1.22 -15.54
C ASN A 198 -1.41 -0.40 -16.61
N ASN A 199 -0.93 0.83 -16.83
CA ASN A 199 -1.39 1.72 -17.89
C ASN A 199 -2.92 1.86 -17.93
N SER A 200 -3.55 2.03 -16.77
CA SER A 200 -5.01 2.02 -16.63
C SER A 200 -5.53 3.33 -16.05
N ILE A 201 -6.80 3.64 -16.31
CA ILE A 201 -7.43 4.89 -15.87
C ILE A 201 -8.72 4.56 -15.11
N PHE A 202 -8.87 5.14 -13.93
CA PHE A 202 -10.08 5.10 -13.12
C PHE A 202 -10.61 6.53 -13.01
N GLN A 203 -11.73 6.82 -13.67
CA GLN A 203 -12.22 8.20 -13.85
C GLN A 203 -13.71 8.32 -13.53
N ASN A 204 -14.10 9.40 -12.84
CA ASN A 204 -15.48 9.71 -12.51
C ASN A 204 -16.19 8.53 -11.83
N ILE A 205 -15.61 8.08 -10.72
CA ILE A 205 -16.08 6.92 -9.97
C ILE A 205 -16.64 7.40 -8.64
N GLN A 206 -17.91 7.10 -8.39
CA GLN A 206 -18.56 7.24 -7.11
C GLN A 206 -18.70 5.84 -6.49
N THR A 207 -18.00 5.59 -5.39
CA THR A 207 -17.93 4.24 -4.83
C THR A 207 -17.82 4.22 -3.31
N GLY A 208 -18.26 3.13 -2.69
CA GLY A 208 -17.83 2.70 -1.36
C GLY A 208 -16.48 1.98 -1.41
N GLY A 209 -15.50 2.51 -2.13
CA GLY A 209 -14.15 1.98 -2.23
C GLY A 209 -13.88 1.16 -3.48
N LEU A 210 -12.78 1.45 -4.18
CA LEU A 210 -12.49 0.93 -5.51
C LEU A 210 -11.92 -0.49 -5.48
N PHE A 211 -11.10 -0.79 -4.47
CA PHE A 211 -10.49 -2.10 -4.24
C PHE A 211 -10.66 -2.53 -2.79
N LEU A 212 -11.10 -3.76 -2.56
CA LEU A 212 -11.04 -4.43 -1.26
C LEU A 212 -10.26 -5.72 -1.48
N LEU A 213 -9.07 -5.85 -0.90
CA LEU A 213 -8.11 -6.89 -1.19
C LEU A 213 -7.55 -7.46 0.12
N GLU A 214 -7.58 -8.78 0.31
CA GLU A 214 -6.98 -9.43 1.47
C GLU A 214 -5.79 -10.33 1.07
N GLN A 215 -4.64 -10.25 1.74
CA GLN A 215 -3.50 -11.18 1.55
C GLN A 215 -3.00 -11.31 0.09
N ILE A 216 -2.69 -10.17 -0.55
CA ILE A 216 -2.23 -10.11 -1.94
C ILE A 216 -1.00 -9.21 -2.09
N ASN A 217 -0.13 -9.53 -3.05
CA ASN A 217 0.92 -8.62 -3.51
C ASN A 217 0.34 -7.70 -4.59
N VAL A 218 0.56 -6.39 -4.46
CA VAL A 218 -0.03 -5.40 -5.37
C VAL A 218 1.05 -4.64 -6.13
N VAL A 219 0.92 -4.59 -7.45
CA VAL A 219 1.72 -3.74 -8.33
C VAL A 219 0.79 -2.83 -9.11
N ILE A 220 0.95 -1.53 -8.94
CA ILE A 220 0.25 -0.51 -9.72
C ILE A 220 1.31 0.33 -10.41
N ASP A 221 1.27 0.37 -11.74
CA ASP A 221 2.22 1.14 -12.54
C ASP A 221 1.49 1.97 -13.60
N ASN A 222 2.00 3.18 -13.86
CA ASN A 222 1.50 4.06 -14.90
C ASN A 222 -0.05 4.21 -14.90
N THR A 223 -0.65 4.32 -13.72
CA THR A 223 -2.11 4.30 -13.55
C THR A 223 -2.61 5.64 -13.03
N VAL A 224 -3.76 6.07 -13.54
CA VAL A 224 -4.40 7.34 -13.17
C VAL A 224 -5.70 7.07 -12.42
N PHE A 225 -5.83 7.67 -11.25
CA PHE A 225 -7.06 7.76 -10.48
C PHE A 225 -7.51 9.23 -10.50
N GLU A 226 -8.65 9.50 -11.13
CA GLU A 226 -9.13 10.86 -11.37
C GLU A 226 -10.62 10.99 -11.01
N GLU A 227 -11.01 12.07 -10.35
CA GLU A 227 -12.43 12.35 -10.05
C GLU A 227 -13.13 11.22 -9.29
N ILE A 228 -12.41 10.56 -8.39
CA ILE A 228 -12.98 9.51 -7.55
C ILE A 228 -13.60 10.15 -6.31
N THR A 229 -14.88 9.86 -6.09
CA THR A 229 -15.65 10.33 -4.95
C THR A 229 -16.02 9.15 -4.05
N SER A 230 -15.55 9.17 -2.79
CA SER A 230 -16.03 8.22 -1.77
C SER A 230 -17.24 8.79 -1.03
N ASN A 231 -18.31 8.01 -0.98
CA ASN A 231 -19.55 8.39 -0.27
C ASN A 231 -19.70 7.74 1.09
N TYR A 232 -18.94 6.68 1.37
CA TYR A 232 -19.16 5.83 2.53
C TYR A 232 -17.90 5.82 3.41
N SER A 233 -18.07 6.05 4.71
CA SER A 233 -17.03 5.78 5.70
C SER A 233 -17.14 4.33 6.17
N PRO A 234 -16.03 3.56 6.31
CA PRO A 234 -14.63 3.92 6.15
C PRO A 234 -14.05 3.47 4.80
N HIS A 235 -14.66 3.87 3.68
CA HIS A 235 -14.29 3.28 2.39
C HIS A 235 -13.26 4.12 1.63
N SER A 236 -12.24 3.41 1.19
CA SER A 236 -10.94 3.90 0.74
C SER A 236 -10.76 3.58 -0.75
N ILE A 237 -9.91 4.27 -1.54
CA ILE A 237 -9.66 3.84 -2.94
C ILE A 237 -9.23 2.38 -2.92
N MET A 238 -8.30 2.02 -2.05
CA MET A 238 -7.82 0.66 -1.94
C MET A 238 -7.78 0.24 -0.49
N ASN A 239 -8.42 -0.85 -0.11
CA ASN A 239 -8.28 -1.44 1.20
C ASN A 239 -7.54 -2.76 1.04
N LEU A 240 -6.31 -2.79 1.52
CA LEU A 240 -5.41 -3.91 1.54
C LEU A 240 -5.39 -4.54 2.93
N ASP A 241 -6.36 -5.37 3.27
CA ASP A 241 -6.27 -6.13 4.52
C ASP A 241 -5.11 -7.13 4.41
N ARG A 242 -4.09 -7.04 5.26
CA ARG A 242 -2.96 -7.99 5.29
C ARG A 242 -2.12 -8.11 3.99
N ALA A 243 -1.96 -7.04 3.22
CA ALA A 243 -1.04 -7.10 2.07
C ALA A 243 0.41 -7.37 2.50
N THR A 244 1.10 -8.23 1.74
CA THR A 244 2.48 -8.61 2.00
C THR A 244 3.48 -7.66 1.34
N THR A 245 3.22 -7.19 0.12
CA THR A 245 4.04 -6.17 -0.54
C THR A 245 3.19 -5.30 -1.45
N MET A 246 3.60 -4.05 -1.61
CA MET A 246 2.99 -3.12 -2.57
C MET A 246 4.08 -2.34 -3.30
N LYS A 247 3.93 -2.23 -4.61
CA LYS A 247 4.69 -1.31 -5.45
C LYS A 247 3.72 -0.41 -6.21
N PHE A 248 3.81 0.89 -6.00
CA PHE A 248 3.00 1.88 -6.67
C PHE A 248 3.90 2.89 -7.37
N THR A 249 3.92 2.87 -8.71
CA THR A 249 4.90 3.62 -9.50
C THR A 249 4.29 4.40 -10.65
N ASN A 250 4.92 5.52 -11.01
CA ASN A 250 4.60 6.32 -12.21
C ASN A 250 3.13 6.72 -12.32
N SER A 251 2.46 6.91 -11.20
CA SER A 251 1.00 6.96 -11.14
C SER A 251 0.48 8.26 -10.56
N LYS A 252 -0.81 8.54 -10.78
CA LYS A 252 -1.41 9.82 -10.42
C LYS A 252 -2.73 9.62 -9.68
N ILE A 253 -2.96 10.42 -8.65
CA ILE A 253 -4.25 10.55 -7.94
C ILE A 253 -4.63 12.02 -7.97
N ILE A 254 -5.68 12.34 -8.72
CA ILE A 254 -6.05 13.71 -9.10
C ILE A 254 -7.51 13.97 -8.80
N ASN A 255 -7.82 15.13 -8.19
CA ASN A 255 -9.18 15.61 -7.98
C ASN A 255 -10.09 14.57 -7.30
N CYS A 256 -9.53 13.81 -6.38
CA CYS A 256 -10.28 12.81 -5.65
C CYS A 256 -10.74 13.37 -4.31
N LYS A 257 -11.94 12.97 -3.88
CA LYS A 257 -12.58 13.54 -2.70
C LYS A 257 -13.35 12.53 -1.87
N SER A 258 -13.46 12.78 -0.57
CA SER A 258 -14.50 12.16 0.25
C SER A 258 -15.61 13.15 0.58
N ASN A 259 -16.86 12.69 0.47
CA ASN A 259 -18.03 13.50 0.81
C ASN A 259 -18.26 13.62 2.33
N THR A 260 -17.50 12.90 3.14
CA THR A 260 -17.59 12.91 4.59
C THR A 260 -16.29 13.44 5.18
N GLN A 261 -16.37 14.57 5.89
CA GLN A 261 -15.19 15.16 6.52
C GLN A 261 -14.60 14.18 7.55
N GLY A 262 -13.28 13.97 7.51
CA GLY A 262 -12.59 13.05 8.41
C GLY A 262 -12.60 11.57 7.98
N THR A 263 -13.14 11.25 6.81
CA THR A 263 -13.13 9.87 6.31
C THR A 263 -11.94 9.61 5.41
N LYS A 264 -11.41 8.39 5.52
CA LYS A 264 -10.12 8.00 4.97
C LYS A 264 -10.29 7.61 3.52
N PHE A 265 -9.89 8.47 2.59
CA PHE A 265 -9.91 8.23 1.15
C PHE A 265 -8.75 7.31 0.70
N SER A 266 -8.50 6.22 1.43
CA SER A 266 -7.13 5.70 1.60
C SER A 266 -6.72 4.51 0.71
N ILE A 267 -5.41 4.29 0.59
CA ILE A 267 -4.83 2.94 0.52
C ILE A 267 -4.68 2.45 1.96
N SER A 268 -5.68 1.73 2.50
CA SER A 268 -5.70 1.20 3.86
C SER A 268 -4.95 -0.12 3.91
N ILE A 269 -3.77 -0.21 4.56
CA ILE A 269 -3.14 -1.51 4.79
C ILE A 269 -3.51 -2.04 6.17
N GLY A 270 -4.25 -3.15 6.20
CA GLY A 270 -4.81 -3.79 7.38
C GLY A 270 -3.87 -4.79 8.07
N TYR A 271 -4.37 -5.31 9.19
CA TYR A 271 -3.61 -5.95 10.26
C TYR A 271 -3.23 -7.41 9.97
N GLN A 272 -1.93 -7.74 10.06
CA GLN A 272 -1.49 -9.13 10.23
C GLN A 272 -1.61 -9.54 11.71
N THR A 273 -2.35 -10.62 11.97
CA THR A 273 -2.52 -11.19 13.31
C THR A 273 -1.19 -11.50 14.01
N THR A 274 -1.25 -11.40 15.34
CA THR A 274 -0.20 -11.56 16.38
C THR A 274 0.62 -12.86 16.36
N GLU A 275 0.60 -13.65 15.29
CA GLU A 275 1.40 -14.87 15.26
C GLU A 275 2.89 -14.55 15.11
N THR A 276 3.62 -15.07 16.10
CA THR A 276 5.00 -14.85 16.53
C THR A 276 6.06 -15.39 15.58
N SER A 277 5.77 -15.55 14.28
CA SER A 277 6.75 -16.10 13.34
C SER A 277 7.78 -15.04 12.90
N LEU A 278 8.86 -14.97 13.68
CA LEU A 278 10.10 -14.19 13.47
C LEU A 278 10.86 -14.49 12.14
N LEU A 279 10.24 -15.20 11.18
CA LEU A 279 10.90 -15.71 9.97
C LEU A 279 10.30 -15.23 8.65
N LEU A 280 9.24 -14.43 8.66
CA LEU A 280 8.68 -13.89 7.42
C LEU A 280 9.48 -12.66 6.96
N PRO A 281 9.78 -12.52 5.66
CA PRO A 281 10.40 -11.31 5.13
C PRO A 281 9.53 -10.09 5.47
N GLN A 282 10.17 -9.00 5.90
CA GLN A 282 9.45 -7.78 6.25
C GLN A 282 8.68 -7.27 5.02
N PRO A 283 7.37 -7.01 5.16
CA PRO A 283 6.58 -6.45 4.07
C PRO A 283 7.16 -5.10 3.64
N SER A 284 7.25 -4.91 2.32
CA SER A 284 7.82 -3.71 1.71
C SER A 284 6.78 -2.94 0.92
N LEU A 285 6.78 -1.63 1.11
CA LEU A 285 5.88 -0.69 0.45
C LEU A 285 6.73 0.33 -0.29
N VAL A 286 6.61 0.35 -1.62
CA VAL A 286 7.41 1.19 -2.50
C VAL A 286 6.49 2.13 -3.26
N PHE A 287 6.69 3.42 -3.04
CA PHE A 287 6.02 4.51 -3.75
C PHE A 287 7.07 5.29 -4.53
N GLU A 288 6.97 5.32 -5.86
CA GLU A 288 7.98 5.95 -6.71
C GLU A 288 7.34 6.75 -7.84
N ASN A 289 7.73 8.01 -8.01
CA ASN A 289 7.22 8.87 -9.09
C ASN A 289 5.68 8.93 -9.08
N ILE A 290 5.12 9.38 -7.95
CA ILE A 290 3.67 9.50 -7.76
C ILE A 290 3.27 10.96 -7.69
N THR A 291 2.20 11.32 -8.39
CA THR A 291 1.58 12.65 -8.28
C THR A 291 0.26 12.58 -7.50
N LEU A 292 0.13 13.38 -6.45
CA LEU A 292 -1.07 13.53 -5.62
C LEU A 292 -1.53 15.00 -5.72
N ARG A 293 -2.56 15.29 -6.51
CA ARG A 293 -2.92 16.66 -6.83
C ARG A 293 -4.41 16.98 -6.70
N ASP A 294 -4.72 18.18 -6.18
CA ASP A 294 -6.07 18.73 -6.11
C ASP A 294 -7.05 17.85 -5.31
N ASN A 295 -6.57 17.08 -4.34
CA ASN A 295 -7.42 16.18 -3.56
C ASN A 295 -8.02 16.92 -2.35
N LEU A 296 -9.26 16.56 -2.02
CA LEU A 296 -10.07 17.28 -1.03
C LEU A 296 -10.69 16.34 -0.01
N ASN A 297 -10.64 16.71 1.27
CA ASN A 297 -11.37 16.03 2.35
C ASN A 297 -11.11 14.51 2.39
N GLY A 298 -9.93 14.07 2.84
CA GLY A 298 -9.67 12.66 3.12
C GLY A 298 -8.23 12.21 2.95
N ASP A 299 -7.89 11.08 3.55
CA ASP A 299 -6.51 10.55 3.55
C ASP A 299 -6.27 9.72 2.28
N ILE A 300 -5.32 10.03 1.38
CA ILE A 300 -5.21 9.28 0.08
C ILE A 300 -4.52 7.91 0.21
N ILE A 301 -3.49 7.81 1.06
CA ILE A 301 -2.73 6.59 1.35
C ILE A 301 -2.69 6.49 2.86
N ALA A 302 -3.39 5.54 3.50
CA ALA A 302 -3.45 5.45 4.97
C ALA A 302 -2.95 4.10 5.46
N LEU A 303 -1.75 4.05 6.02
CA LEU A 303 -1.20 2.83 6.55
C LEU A 303 -1.47 2.71 8.04
N SER A 304 -2.18 1.66 8.45
CA SER A 304 -2.31 1.27 9.84
C SER A 304 -1.41 0.08 10.10
N THR A 305 -0.25 0.30 10.74
CA THR A 305 0.73 -0.76 10.93
C THR A 305 0.78 -1.20 12.39
N GLY A 306 0.44 -2.46 12.65
CA GLY A 306 0.73 -3.15 13.93
C GLY A 306 2.06 -3.92 13.94
N LYS A 307 2.82 -3.92 12.83
CA LYS A 307 4.07 -4.68 12.64
C LYS A 307 5.12 -3.86 11.87
N SER A 308 6.32 -4.42 11.74
CA SER A 308 7.45 -3.87 10.98
C SER A 308 7.20 -3.79 9.47
N TYR A 309 7.24 -2.58 8.93
CA TYR A 309 7.26 -2.33 7.49
C TYR A 309 8.51 -1.56 7.10
N ILE A 310 9.01 -1.85 5.90
CA ILE A 310 9.97 -1.00 5.20
C ILE A 310 9.20 -0.21 4.16
N ILE A 311 9.20 1.12 4.31
CA ILE A 311 8.47 2.02 3.44
C ILE A 311 9.45 2.96 2.77
N SER A 312 9.40 2.99 1.43
CA SER A 312 10.20 3.88 0.61
C SER A 312 9.28 4.78 -0.21
N MET A 313 9.44 6.08 -0.07
CA MET A 313 8.78 7.10 -0.88
C MET A 313 9.85 7.89 -1.62
N ASN A 314 9.83 7.83 -2.95
CA ASN A 314 10.80 8.51 -3.80
C ASN A 314 10.06 9.29 -4.88
N GLN A 315 10.45 10.55 -5.13
CA GLN A 315 9.85 11.37 -6.19
C GLN A 315 8.33 11.48 -6.08
N ILE A 316 7.84 11.76 -4.87
CA ILE A 316 6.42 12.05 -4.65
C ILE A 316 6.19 13.54 -4.85
N THR A 317 5.22 13.89 -5.67
CA THR A 317 4.75 15.26 -5.88
C THR A 317 3.36 15.39 -5.27
N ALA A 318 3.22 16.16 -4.19
CA ALA A 318 1.93 16.49 -3.59
C ALA A 318 1.64 17.98 -3.74
N GLU A 319 0.58 18.31 -4.48
CA GLU A 319 0.26 19.67 -4.90
C GLU A 319 -1.21 20.01 -4.63
N ASN A 320 -1.50 21.19 -4.08
CA ASN A 320 -2.86 21.70 -3.91
C ASN A 320 -3.82 20.73 -3.19
N ASN A 321 -3.34 19.98 -2.21
CA ASN A 321 -4.22 19.10 -1.42
C ASN A 321 -4.79 19.89 -0.24
N TYR A 322 -6.11 19.89 -0.09
CA TYR A 322 -6.84 20.71 0.89
C TYR A 322 -7.63 19.83 1.85
N TYR A 323 -7.45 20.04 3.16
CA TYR A 323 -8.16 19.26 4.20
C TYR A 323 -8.07 17.74 3.99
N SER A 324 -6.98 17.32 3.37
CA SER A 324 -6.67 15.98 2.95
C SER A 324 -5.35 15.64 3.59
N THR A 325 -5.16 14.40 4.05
CA THR A 325 -3.81 13.89 4.37
C THR A 325 -3.42 12.87 3.31
N PRO A 326 -2.88 13.29 2.16
CA PRO A 326 -2.52 12.41 1.06
C PRO A 326 -1.78 11.16 1.51
N ILE A 327 -0.94 11.25 2.52
CA ILE A 327 -0.23 10.10 3.08
C ILE A 327 -0.38 10.12 4.60
N TYR A 328 -0.88 9.05 5.17
CA TYR A 328 -1.21 8.90 6.57
C TYR A 328 -0.59 7.61 7.09
N PHE A 329 0.15 7.66 8.20
CA PHE A 329 0.74 6.50 8.84
C PHE A 329 0.42 6.51 10.34
N MET A 330 -0.14 5.42 10.87
CA MET A 330 -0.43 5.29 12.30
C MET A 330 -0.12 3.89 12.85
N SER A 331 0.19 3.79 14.15
CA SER A 331 0.12 2.51 14.86
C SER A 331 -1.27 2.22 15.41
N GLU A 332 -1.55 0.93 15.57
CA GLU A 332 -2.83 0.37 16.01
C GLU A 332 -3.34 0.97 17.33
N SER A 333 -2.46 1.21 18.31
CA SER A 333 -2.83 1.78 19.62
C SER A 333 -3.43 3.19 19.53
N ALA A 334 -3.29 3.87 18.39
CA ALA A 334 -3.79 5.21 18.16
C ALA A 334 -5.19 5.27 17.49
N MET A 335 -5.75 4.13 17.06
CA MET A 335 -7.02 4.07 16.32
C MET A 335 -8.26 4.47 17.15
N GLY A 336 -8.13 4.54 18.49
CA GLY A 336 -9.21 4.98 19.39
C GLY A 336 -9.47 6.48 19.43
N GLY A 337 -8.63 7.31 18.79
CA GLY A 337 -8.81 8.77 18.70
C GLY A 337 -9.53 9.16 17.40
N GLY A 338 -10.84 9.35 17.45
CA GLY A 338 -11.68 9.63 16.28
C GLY A 338 -11.26 10.86 15.44
N ASN A 339 -11.61 10.80 14.14
CA ASN A 339 -11.81 11.86 13.12
C ASN A 339 -10.78 13.02 13.00
N SER A 340 -9.69 13.01 13.75
CA SER A 340 -8.76 14.15 13.83
C SER A 340 -7.63 14.11 12.79
N SER A 341 -7.48 13.05 11.99
CA SER A 341 -6.39 12.97 10.99
C SER A 341 -6.55 13.98 9.87
N ALA A 342 -7.75 14.14 9.31
CA ALA A 342 -8.01 15.04 8.16
C ALA A 342 -7.80 16.54 8.44
N LEU A 343 -7.43 16.90 9.68
CA LEU A 343 -7.19 18.28 10.09
C LEU A 343 -5.69 18.62 10.16
N ASP A 344 -4.79 17.64 10.15
CA ASP A 344 -3.34 17.84 10.37
C ASP A 344 -2.55 17.20 9.23
N GLY A 345 -1.47 17.82 8.72
CA GLY A 345 -0.58 17.19 7.75
C GLY A 345 -1.17 17.12 6.34
N ALA A 346 -1.16 18.24 5.59
CA ALA A 346 -1.88 18.27 4.31
C ALA A 346 -1.20 17.52 3.15
N SER A 347 -0.03 16.96 3.40
CA SER A 347 0.64 16.02 2.50
C SER A 347 0.93 14.71 3.20
N ILE A 348 1.55 14.76 4.38
CA ILE A 348 1.94 13.58 5.14
C ILE A 348 1.58 13.74 6.62
N PHE A 349 0.91 12.76 7.19
CA PHE A 349 0.61 12.65 8.61
C PHE A 349 1.19 11.36 9.17
N ILE A 350 1.96 11.43 10.24
CA ILE A 350 2.67 10.26 10.80
C ILE A 350 2.53 10.27 12.33
N VAL A 351 1.96 9.21 12.92
CA VAL A 351 1.78 9.12 14.37
C VAL A 351 2.09 7.77 14.99
N ASN A 352 2.74 7.80 16.16
CA ASN A 352 2.95 6.65 17.04
C ASN A 352 3.66 5.46 16.38
N LEU A 353 4.61 5.70 15.46
CA LEU A 353 5.35 4.65 14.74
C LEU A 353 6.75 4.41 15.32
N GLY A 354 7.20 3.15 15.29
CA GLY A 354 8.55 2.78 15.73
C GLY A 354 8.69 2.63 17.25
N SER A 355 7.76 1.92 17.89
CA SER A 355 8.00 1.37 19.24
C SER A 355 9.12 0.32 19.18
N GLN A 356 9.80 0.08 20.30
CA GLN A 356 10.93 -0.87 20.37
C GLN A 356 10.56 -2.28 19.90
N ASP A 357 9.29 -2.67 20.02
CA ASP A 357 8.80 -4.00 19.70
C ASP A 357 8.49 -4.19 18.19
N TYR A 358 8.40 -3.10 17.42
CA TYR A 358 8.06 -3.14 15.99
C TYR A 358 8.95 -2.18 15.18
N PRO A 359 10.13 -2.63 14.71
CA PRO A 359 11.02 -1.79 13.91
C PRO A 359 10.31 -1.33 12.64
N PHE A 360 10.20 -0.01 12.48
CA PHE A 360 9.60 0.65 11.34
C PHE A 360 10.67 1.53 10.68
N SER A 361 10.74 1.50 9.35
CA SER A 361 11.65 2.36 8.59
C SER A 361 10.89 3.08 7.50
N LEU A 362 10.91 4.40 7.53
CA LEU A 362 10.34 5.27 6.50
C LEU A 362 11.42 6.17 5.91
N SER A 363 11.62 6.05 4.61
CA SER A 363 12.49 6.94 3.84
C SER A 363 11.65 7.79 2.89
N ILE A 364 11.85 9.10 2.92
CA ILE A 364 11.20 10.08 2.03
C ILE A 364 12.31 10.81 1.26
N ASN A 365 12.39 10.60 -0.05
CA ASN A 365 13.52 11.07 -0.85
C ASN A 365 13.04 11.80 -2.10
N ASN A 366 13.67 12.92 -2.43
CA ASN A 366 13.44 13.65 -3.68
C ASN A 366 11.96 14.05 -3.89
N CYS A 367 11.23 14.36 -2.82
CA CYS A 367 9.80 14.69 -2.89
C CYS A 367 9.56 16.19 -2.99
N SER A 368 8.42 16.60 -3.55
CA SER A 368 7.96 17.98 -3.63
C SER A 368 6.57 18.11 -3.00
N PHE A 369 6.43 19.04 -2.05
CA PHE A 369 5.18 19.35 -1.36
C PHE A 369 4.89 20.83 -1.57
N THR A 370 3.91 21.16 -2.40
CA THR A 370 3.63 22.55 -2.79
C THR A 370 2.16 22.91 -2.60
N ASP A 371 1.89 24.09 -2.03
CA ASP A 371 0.54 24.66 -1.92
C ASP A 371 -0.49 23.76 -1.20
N ASN A 372 -0.02 22.88 -0.30
CA ASN A 372 -0.92 22.04 0.49
C ASN A 372 -1.44 22.80 1.72
N ASN A 373 -2.67 22.52 2.14
CA ASN A 373 -3.33 23.24 3.22
C ASN A 373 -3.98 22.29 4.24
N SER A 374 -3.55 22.43 5.50
CA SER A 374 -4.10 21.68 6.64
C SER A 374 -4.97 22.57 7.52
N THR A 375 -5.84 21.98 8.34
CA THR A 375 -6.71 22.76 9.21
C THR A 375 -6.04 23.18 10.53
N ARG A 376 -5.09 22.42 11.09
CA ARG A 376 -4.61 22.59 12.47
C ARG A 376 -3.10 22.56 12.65
N TYR A 377 -2.38 21.58 12.09
CA TYR A 377 -0.93 21.45 12.23
C TYR A 377 -0.28 20.88 10.97
N GLY A 378 0.95 21.29 10.66
CA GLY A 378 1.75 20.69 9.58
C GLY A 378 1.15 20.92 8.20
N GLY A 379 1.35 22.11 7.64
CA GLY A 379 0.82 22.48 6.32
C GLY A 379 1.22 21.51 5.21
N SER A 380 2.39 20.87 5.32
CA SER A 380 2.77 19.71 4.50
C SER A 380 2.88 18.45 5.35
N ILE A 381 3.71 18.45 6.39
CA ILE A 381 4.01 17.26 7.17
C ILE A 381 3.68 17.44 8.65
N TYR A 382 2.95 16.49 9.22
CA TYR A 382 2.73 16.31 10.65
C TYR A 382 3.37 15.02 11.15
N MET A 383 4.18 15.11 12.20
CA MET A 383 4.85 13.96 12.83
C MET A 383 4.71 14.02 14.35
N ASN A 384 4.21 12.95 14.97
CA ASN A 384 4.10 12.85 16.43
C ASN A 384 4.41 11.45 16.97
N SER A 385 5.30 11.33 17.96
CA SER A 385 5.70 10.05 18.56
C SER A 385 6.26 9.05 17.54
N VAL A 386 7.13 9.51 16.63
CA VAL A 386 7.70 8.66 15.57
C VAL A 386 9.22 8.56 15.67
N ASN A 387 9.77 7.39 15.37
CA ASN A 387 11.22 7.16 15.35
C ASN A 387 11.70 6.67 13.98
N SER A 388 12.99 6.92 13.68
CA SER A 388 13.69 6.34 12.52
C SER A 388 13.14 6.78 11.15
N ILE A 389 12.76 8.06 11.04
CA ILE A 389 12.33 8.66 9.77
C ILE A 389 13.45 9.52 9.20
N THR A 390 13.74 9.31 7.91
CA THR A 390 14.70 10.14 7.16
C THR A 390 14.00 10.80 5.98
N ILE A 391 14.10 12.13 5.90
CA ILE A 391 13.63 12.94 4.78
C ILE A 391 14.85 13.56 4.11
N THR A 392 15.01 13.35 2.81
CA THR A 392 16.19 13.82 2.06
C THR A 392 15.81 14.49 0.76
N ASN A 393 16.60 15.49 0.34
CA ASN A 393 16.50 16.10 -1.00
C ASN A 393 15.08 16.56 -1.37
N SER A 394 14.28 16.97 -0.39
CA SER A 394 12.87 17.27 -0.59
C SER A 394 12.61 18.78 -0.54
N THR A 395 11.57 19.22 -1.22
CA THR A 395 11.16 20.63 -1.28
C THR A 395 9.77 20.80 -0.67
N PHE A 396 9.63 21.83 0.17
CA PHE A 396 8.38 22.26 0.78
C PHE A 396 8.15 23.71 0.39
N ASN A 397 7.07 24.01 -0.34
CA ASN A 397 6.83 25.35 -0.86
C ASN A 397 5.41 25.81 -0.59
N ASN A 398 5.24 26.95 0.09
CA ASN A 398 3.95 27.62 0.28
C ASN A 398 2.84 26.73 0.86
N ASN A 399 3.21 25.77 1.71
CA ASN A 399 2.22 24.98 2.43
C ASN A 399 1.66 25.79 3.61
N THR A 400 0.36 25.71 3.87
CA THR A 400 -0.38 26.57 4.80
C THR A 400 -1.15 25.79 5.86
N VAL A 401 -1.52 26.49 6.93
CA VAL A 401 -2.42 25.99 7.97
C VAL A 401 -3.49 27.04 8.26
N ASP A 402 -4.75 26.64 8.27
CA ASP A 402 -5.87 27.57 8.43
C ASP A 402 -6.08 28.08 9.87
N ASN A 403 -5.86 27.24 10.90
CA ASN A 403 -6.08 27.62 12.30
C ASN A 403 -4.81 27.93 13.10
N SER A 404 -5.00 28.68 14.19
CA SER A 404 -4.00 29.37 15.00
C SER A 404 -3.17 28.51 15.96
N TYR A 405 -3.26 27.17 15.92
CA TYR A 405 -2.63 26.32 16.94
C TYR A 405 -1.11 26.15 16.79
N GLY A 406 -0.42 27.01 16.04
CA GLY A 406 1.02 26.91 15.76
C GLY A 406 1.33 26.27 14.41
N GLY A 407 0.53 26.61 13.39
CA GLY A 407 0.61 26.06 12.05
C GLY A 407 1.89 26.43 11.31
N ASN A 408 2.76 25.45 11.12
CA ASN A 408 4.01 25.53 10.36
C ASN A 408 3.90 24.59 9.15
N GLN A 409 4.74 24.75 8.11
CA GLN A 409 4.78 23.77 7.01
C GLN A 409 5.08 22.37 7.55
N ILE A 410 6.01 22.27 8.51
CA ILE A 410 6.37 21.00 9.16
C ILE A 410 6.11 21.08 10.66
N TYR A 411 5.45 20.07 11.22
CA TYR A 411 5.23 19.92 12.66
C TYR A 411 5.86 18.62 13.19
N CYS A 412 6.66 18.73 14.25
CA CYS A 412 7.32 17.60 14.91
C CYS A 412 7.11 17.59 16.42
N SER A 413 6.56 16.51 16.97
CA SER A 413 6.38 16.30 18.41
C SER A 413 6.87 14.93 18.86
N SER A 414 7.62 14.86 19.96
CA SER A 414 8.09 13.59 20.56
C SER A 414 8.70 12.59 19.56
N SER A 415 9.41 13.09 18.55
CA SER A 415 9.87 12.30 17.41
C SER A 415 11.40 12.26 17.31
N ASN A 416 11.94 11.37 16.47
CA ASN A 416 13.34 11.34 16.08
C ASN A 416 13.43 11.25 14.55
N VAL A 417 13.45 12.43 13.92
CA VAL A 417 13.43 12.60 12.46
C VAL A 417 14.69 13.33 12.02
N THR A 418 15.31 12.87 10.94
CA THR A 418 16.38 13.59 10.25
C THR A 418 15.86 14.15 8.93
N ILE A 419 15.93 15.47 8.77
CA ILE A 419 15.63 16.17 7.53
C ILE A 419 16.97 16.68 6.98
N GLN A 420 17.36 16.26 5.78
CA GLN A 420 18.66 16.62 5.21
C GLN A 420 18.58 17.08 3.77
N ASN A 421 19.46 18.00 3.39
CA ASN A 421 19.56 18.52 2.02
C ASN A 421 18.21 18.96 1.44
N SER A 422 17.31 19.47 2.28
CA SER A 422 15.93 19.75 1.92
C SER A 422 15.64 21.24 2.06
N ASN A 423 14.75 21.75 1.23
CA ASN A 423 14.43 23.16 1.16
C ASN A 423 12.98 23.40 1.59
N ILE A 424 12.78 24.42 2.41
CA ILE A 424 11.47 24.94 2.79
C ILE A 424 11.47 26.38 2.33
N VAL A 425 10.53 26.72 1.47
CA VAL A 425 10.46 27.99 0.77
C VAL A 425 9.06 28.54 0.98
N ASN A 426 8.96 29.87 1.13
CA ASN A 426 7.69 30.59 1.30
C ASN A 426 6.81 30.01 2.42
N SER A 427 6.94 30.48 3.67
CA SER A 427 5.89 30.20 4.66
C SER A 427 4.61 30.89 4.22
N GLY A 428 3.60 30.11 3.85
CA GLY A 428 2.25 30.63 3.81
C GLY A 428 1.85 30.96 5.25
N SER A 429 1.92 32.25 5.61
CA SER A 429 1.57 32.75 6.94
C SER A 429 0.19 32.23 7.31
N SER A 430 0.09 31.48 8.41
CA SER A 430 -1.22 31.29 9.05
C SER A 430 -1.77 32.67 9.40
N THR A 431 -3.08 32.85 9.30
CA THR A 431 -3.73 34.15 9.50
C THR A 431 -3.62 34.67 10.94
N ASN A 432 -3.05 33.91 11.88
CA ASN A 432 -3.11 34.19 13.32
C ASN A 432 -1.90 33.71 14.17
N VAL A 433 -0.76 33.33 13.60
CA VAL A 433 0.43 32.94 14.41
C VAL A 433 1.50 34.03 14.31
N THR A 434 1.90 34.57 15.45
CA THR A 434 2.96 35.60 15.59
C THR A 434 4.37 35.07 15.34
N ASP A 435 4.51 33.75 15.21
CA ASP A 435 5.77 33.06 14.92
C ASP A 435 5.81 32.76 13.42
N ASN A 436 6.59 33.53 12.66
CA ASN A 436 6.86 33.33 11.23
C ASN A 436 7.69 32.06 10.93
N ASN A 437 7.67 31.09 11.84
CA ASN A 437 8.48 29.90 11.75
C ASN A 437 7.87 28.96 10.69
N GLN A 438 8.76 28.33 9.91
CA GLN A 438 8.36 27.38 8.86
C GLN A 438 8.25 25.95 9.39
N VAL A 439 8.81 25.71 10.59
CA VAL A 439 8.87 24.43 11.29
C VAL A 439 8.54 24.64 12.77
N ALA A 440 7.70 23.77 13.35
CA ALA A 440 7.46 23.71 14.79
C ALA A 440 7.98 22.41 15.41
N CYS A 441 8.74 22.53 16.50
CA CYS A 441 9.18 21.40 17.32
C CYS A 441 8.64 21.53 18.75
N LYS A 442 7.78 20.61 19.20
CA LYS A 442 7.28 20.63 20.59
C LYS A 442 8.32 20.20 21.63
N SER A 443 9.39 19.51 21.21
CA SER A 443 10.55 19.20 22.05
C SER A 443 11.85 19.48 21.28
N SER A 444 12.91 19.82 21.99
CA SER A 444 14.19 20.26 21.41
C SER A 444 14.92 19.21 20.57
N ASN A 445 14.44 17.96 20.55
CA ASN A 445 15.02 16.85 19.79
C ASN A 445 14.02 16.20 18.83
N SER A 446 12.84 16.79 18.60
CA SER A 446 11.80 16.17 17.75
C SER A 446 12.23 15.98 16.28
N CYS A 447 12.95 16.96 15.72
CA CYS A 447 13.41 16.97 14.34
C CYS A 447 14.82 17.58 14.28
N SER A 448 15.70 17.01 13.47
CA SER A 448 17.05 17.50 13.22
C SER A 448 17.23 17.87 11.75
N PHE A 449 17.77 19.06 11.49
CA PHE A 449 18.01 19.57 10.14
C PHE A 449 19.52 19.54 9.83
N LYS A 450 19.92 18.97 8.69
CA LYS A 450 21.33 18.82 8.30
C LYS A 450 21.54 19.22 6.85
N ASN A 451 22.49 20.12 6.60
CA ASN A 451 22.83 20.56 5.23
C ASN A 451 21.61 21.03 4.41
N SER A 452 20.56 21.45 5.10
CA SER A 452 19.38 22.10 4.54
C SER A 452 19.62 23.62 4.54
N ASP A 453 18.81 24.40 3.81
CA ASP A 453 18.93 25.86 3.69
C ASP A 453 19.36 26.57 5.00
N PRO A 454 20.36 27.48 4.98
CA PRO A 454 20.84 28.20 6.17
C PRO A 454 19.76 28.99 6.92
N ASP A 455 18.62 29.29 6.30
CA ASP A 455 17.45 29.84 6.97
C ASP A 455 16.77 28.84 7.94
N PHE A 456 17.35 27.66 8.23
CA PHE A 456 16.85 26.65 9.19
C PHE A 456 17.54 26.62 10.55
N THR A 457 18.49 27.51 10.86
CA THR A 457 19.36 27.33 12.02
C THR A 457 18.74 27.61 13.40
N ASP A 458 17.45 27.95 13.53
CA ASP A 458 16.85 28.31 14.85
C ASP A 458 15.36 27.90 15.08
N PHE A 459 14.84 26.83 14.46
CA PHE A 459 13.36 26.62 14.37
C PHE A 459 12.72 25.64 15.37
N CYS A 460 13.49 24.99 16.25
CA CYS A 460 12.88 24.20 17.32
C CYS A 460 12.56 25.06 18.55
N THR A 461 11.77 26.11 18.36
CA THR A 461 11.12 26.82 19.47
C THR A 461 9.83 26.07 19.82
N PRO A 462 9.65 25.61 21.07
CA PRO A 462 8.35 25.10 21.51
C PRO A 462 7.28 26.16 21.24
N PRO A 463 6.10 25.82 20.69
CA PRO A 463 5.02 26.79 20.54
C PRO A 463 4.73 27.39 21.93
N THR A 464 4.69 28.72 22.02
CA THR A 464 4.31 29.41 23.26
C THR A 464 2.80 29.23 23.46
N ASP A 465 2.39 28.12 24.07
CA ASP A 465 1.00 27.91 24.50
C ASP A 465 0.64 28.97 25.55
N SER A 466 0.00 30.07 25.13
CA SER A 466 -0.52 31.10 26.04
C SER A 466 -1.91 30.78 26.60
N SER A 467 -2.43 29.56 26.40
CA SER A 467 -3.75 29.20 26.95
C SER A 467 -3.97 27.69 27.08
N ASN A 468 -3.43 27.05 28.11
CA ASN A 468 -4.17 26.00 28.84
C ASN A 468 -3.54 25.66 30.18
N SER A 469 -3.99 26.34 31.23
CA SER A 469 -3.95 25.82 32.59
C SER A 469 -4.96 24.68 32.70
N ASN A 470 -4.52 23.44 32.47
CA ASN A 470 -5.03 22.19 33.07
C ASN A 470 -4.58 20.98 32.24
N SER A 471 -3.28 20.66 32.35
CA SER A 471 -2.80 19.31 32.12
C SER A 471 -2.00 18.94 33.35
N THR A 472 -2.52 18.01 34.15
CA THR A 472 -1.77 17.34 35.21
C THR A 472 -0.70 16.50 34.55
N ASP A 473 0.44 17.14 34.31
CA ASP A 473 1.70 16.53 33.86
C ASP A 473 2.18 15.58 34.98
N HIS A 474 1.80 14.31 34.86
CA HIS A 474 2.35 13.26 35.70
C HIS A 474 3.83 13.07 35.30
N GLY A 475 4.70 13.69 36.09
CA GLY A 475 6.06 13.20 36.29
C GLY A 475 7.12 13.67 35.28
N LYS A 476 7.19 14.97 35.00
CA LYS A 476 8.49 15.56 34.63
C LYS A 476 9.47 15.38 35.79
N SER A 477 10.34 14.38 35.70
CA SER A 477 11.55 14.34 36.51
C SER A 477 12.40 15.55 36.11
N ASN A 478 12.36 16.60 36.93
CA ASN A 478 13.24 17.75 36.85
C ASN A 478 14.69 17.30 37.13
N SER A 479 15.31 16.61 36.18
CA SER A 479 16.75 16.43 36.18
C SER A 479 17.36 17.75 35.72
N LYS A 480 17.85 18.54 36.69
CA LYS A 480 18.64 19.74 36.40
C LYS A 480 19.80 19.32 35.48
N PRO A 481 20.09 20.07 34.40
CA PRO A 481 21.24 19.78 33.56
C PRO A 481 22.50 19.76 34.45
N LEU A 482 23.30 18.70 34.29
CA LEU A 482 24.53 18.51 35.07
C LEU A 482 25.41 19.74 34.90
N THR A 483 25.83 20.33 36.03
CA THR A 483 26.76 21.45 36.01
C THR A 483 28.07 21.04 35.35
N THR A 484 28.85 22.00 34.84
CA THR A 484 30.18 21.73 34.27
C THR A 484 31.06 20.91 35.22
N GLY A 485 30.93 21.15 36.54
CA GLY A 485 31.60 20.37 37.57
C GLY A 485 31.11 18.91 37.67
N GLN A 486 29.81 18.65 37.52
CA GLN A 486 29.27 17.29 37.53
C GLN A 486 29.65 16.51 36.26
N LYS A 487 29.69 17.17 35.09
CA LYS A 487 30.19 16.56 33.85
C LYS A 487 31.67 16.20 33.96
N ALA A 488 32.49 17.09 34.52
CA ALA A 488 33.90 16.81 34.80
C ALA A 488 34.08 15.65 35.80
N GLY A 489 33.26 15.61 36.87
CA GLY A 489 33.27 14.53 37.85
C GLY A 489 32.95 13.16 37.26
N ILE A 490 31.96 13.07 36.37
CA ILE A 490 31.62 11.82 35.66
C ILE A 490 32.77 11.39 34.75
N ALA A 491 33.37 12.32 33.98
CA ALA A 491 34.49 12.01 33.10
C ALA A 491 35.71 11.48 33.89
N ILE A 492 36.05 12.10 35.02
CA ILE A 492 37.13 11.66 35.89
C ILE A 492 36.80 10.30 36.51
N GLY A 493 35.56 10.07 36.93
CA GLY A 493 35.10 8.79 37.48
C GLY A 493 35.23 7.63 36.48
N VAL A 494 34.87 7.85 35.22
CA VAL A 494 35.01 6.85 34.15
C VAL A 494 36.49 6.53 33.89
N ILE A 495 37.36 7.55 33.81
CA ILE A 495 38.80 7.35 33.62
C ILE A 495 39.41 6.55 34.78
N ALA A 496 39.05 6.89 36.02
CA ALA A 496 39.52 6.17 37.20
C ALA A 496 39.04 4.71 37.21
N PHE A 497 37.79 4.45 36.84
CA PHE A 497 37.23 3.10 36.74
C PHE A 497 37.94 2.26 35.66
N CYS A 498 38.21 2.84 34.49
CA CYS A 498 38.98 2.18 33.43
C CYS A 498 40.41 1.84 33.87
N LEU A 499 41.06 2.73 34.63
CA LEU A 499 42.39 2.48 35.20
C LEU A 499 42.37 1.33 36.22
N ILE A 500 41.42 1.33 37.15
CA ILE A 500 41.29 0.30 38.18
C ILE A 500 41.01 -1.08 37.55
N THR A 501 40.09 -1.14 36.59
CA THR A 501 39.75 -2.39 35.89
C THR A 501 40.93 -2.92 35.08
N THR A 502 41.70 -2.05 34.42
CA THR A 502 42.92 -2.45 33.69
C THR A 502 43.98 -3.03 34.64
N ILE A 503 44.21 -2.40 35.79
CA ILE A 503 45.15 -2.90 36.81
C ILE A 503 44.67 -4.26 37.36
N ALA A 504 43.38 -4.41 37.63
CA ALA A 504 42.81 -5.67 38.12
C ALA A 504 42.98 -6.81 37.10
N ILE A 505 42.75 -6.54 35.81
CA ILE A 505 42.97 -7.50 34.71
C ILE A 505 44.45 -7.90 34.65
N ILE A 506 45.38 -6.94 34.73
CA ILE A 506 46.82 -7.22 34.77
C ILE A 506 47.15 -8.15 35.95
N PHE A 507 46.60 -7.89 37.13
CA PHE A 507 46.82 -8.72 38.32
C PHE A 507 46.28 -10.15 38.15
N ILE A 508 45.08 -10.30 37.57
CA ILE A 508 44.47 -11.60 37.30
C ILE A 508 45.30 -12.39 36.27
N VAL A 509 45.75 -11.74 35.20
CA VAL A 509 46.61 -12.36 34.17
C VAL A 509 47.95 -12.77 34.77
N LYS A 510 48.56 -11.93 35.61
CA LYS A 510 49.82 -12.26 36.30
C LYS A 510 49.65 -13.43 37.26
N ARG A 511 48.53 -13.50 37.99
CA ARG A 511 48.20 -14.59 38.92
C ARG A 511 47.88 -15.91 38.20
N LYS A 512 47.29 -15.88 37.00
CA LYS A 512 47.09 -17.09 36.18
C LYS A 512 48.40 -17.65 35.61
N ARG A 513 49.37 -16.79 35.27
CA ARG A 513 50.68 -17.25 34.76
C ARG A 513 51.54 -17.97 35.81
N THR A 514 51.38 -17.68 37.10
CA THR A 514 52.10 -18.40 38.17
C THR A 514 51.51 -19.76 38.53
N PHE A 515 50.30 -20.11 38.06
CA PHE A 515 49.66 -21.40 38.37
C PHE A 515 49.80 -22.47 37.29
N SER A 516 50.41 -22.16 36.14
CA SER A 516 50.52 -23.09 35.01
C SER A 516 51.97 -23.53 34.77
N TYR A 517 52.62 -24.10 35.78
CA TYR A 517 53.76 -25.03 35.63
C TYR A 517 53.84 -25.90 36.89
N LYS A 518 52.94 -26.88 37.00
CA LYS A 518 53.23 -28.11 37.74
C LYS A 518 53.06 -29.26 36.75
N SER A 519 54.15 -29.56 36.05
CA SER A 519 54.33 -30.76 35.25
C SER A 519 54.12 -31.96 36.18
N ILE A 520 53.09 -32.75 35.92
CA ILE A 520 52.96 -34.10 36.47
C ILE A 520 53.71 -35.00 35.50
N TYR A 521 54.96 -35.31 35.85
CA TYR A 521 55.64 -36.56 35.51
C TYR A 521 55.87 -37.31 36.81
#